data_AF-A0A166HZ35-F1
#
_entry.id   AF-A0A166HZ35-F1
#
_cell.length_a   1.000
_cell.length_b   1.000
_cell.length_c   1.000
_cell.angle_alpha   90.00
_cell.angle_beta   90.00
_cell.angle_gamma   90.00
#
_symmetry.space_group_name_H-M   'P 1'
#
loop_
_entity.id
_entity.type
_entity.pdbx_description
1 polymer ?
#
loop_
_entity_poly.entity_id
_entity_poly.type
_entity_poly.pdbx_seq_one_letter_code
_entity_poly.pdbx_strand_id
1 'polypeptide(L)'
;MPIKNLDAYLADRKHLSTLPLSTLSDTRLGIDAATYFNLLLETPPTREPLLAATGGPPLALTTKIEADLRSLEKLRIKPVFVFPGLLPNKRVRHHYPHEHMELCNIRREAWAKYESQQEEQATALFESRGCVHHWDLWRTVLRIFRHRNVEFIVAPYLAWAQVSRSCAYNLRA
;
A
#
# COMPACT_ATOMS: atom_id res chain seq x y z
N MET A 1 -11.03 6.34 3.29
CA MET A 1 -11.48 7.75 3.40
C MET A 1 -10.63 8.38 4.49
N PRO A 2 -9.57 9.11 4.13
CA PRO A 2 -8.81 9.82 5.15
C PRO A 2 -9.68 10.94 5.71
N ILE A 3 -9.91 10.92 7.03
CA ILE A 3 -10.52 12.06 7.72
C ILE A 3 -9.40 13.10 7.86
N LYS A 4 -9.53 14.19 7.11
CA LYS A 4 -8.52 15.25 7.09
C LYS A 4 -8.27 15.76 8.52
N ASN A 5 -7.00 15.90 8.88
CA ASN A 5 -6.54 16.41 10.18
C ASN A 5 -6.96 15.59 11.40
N LEU A 6 -7.44 14.35 11.24
CA LEU A 6 -7.77 13.51 12.38
C LEU A 6 -6.55 13.21 13.26
N ASP A 7 -5.42 12.89 12.65
CA ASP A 7 -4.20 12.55 13.38
C ASP A 7 -3.68 13.72 14.22
N ALA A 8 -3.69 14.94 13.65
CA ALA A 8 -3.35 16.16 14.38
C ALA A 8 -4.28 16.40 15.57
N TYR A 9 -5.59 16.22 15.36
CA TYR A 9 -6.57 16.33 16.44
C TYR A 9 -6.35 15.30 17.55
N LEU A 10 -6.06 14.03 17.21
CA LEU A 10 -5.79 12.98 18.19
C LEU A 10 -4.47 13.21 18.94
N ALA A 11 -3.46 13.76 18.26
CA ALA A 11 -2.18 14.14 18.87
C ALA A 11 -2.37 15.27 19.89
N ASP A 12 -3.08 16.34 19.52
CA ASP A 12 -3.37 17.48 20.41
C ASP A 12 -4.11 17.03 21.68
N ARG A 13 -5.00 16.04 21.54
CA ARG A 13 -5.77 15.47 22.65
C ARG A 13 -5.05 14.36 23.42
N LYS A 14 -3.81 14.00 23.05
CA LYS A 14 -3.03 12.92 23.65
C LYS A 14 -3.74 11.55 23.64
N HIS A 15 -4.51 11.28 22.58
CA HIS A 15 -5.16 9.98 22.38
C HIS A 15 -4.29 8.99 21.57
N LEU A 16 -3.12 9.42 21.09
CA LEU A 16 -2.17 8.56 20.41
C LEU A 16 -1.19 7.94 21.40
N SER A 17 -1.04 6.63 21.34
CA SER A 17 -0.04 5.88 22.11
C SER A 17 0.78 5.03 21.15
N THR A 18 2.10 5.06 21.33
CA THR A 18 3.02 4.19 20.59
C THR A 18 3.41 3.03 21.49
N LEU A 19 3.13 1.81 21.03
CA LEU A 19 3.47 0.58 21.72
C LEU A 19 4.35 -0.28 20.81
N PRO A 20 5.25 -1.09 21.38
CA PRO A 20 6.05 -2.01 20.58
C PRO A 20 5.15 -3.05 19.91
N LEU A 21 5.53 -3.49 18.71
CA LEU A 21 4.77 -4.49 17.95
C LEU A 21 4.62 -5.82 18.73
N SER A 22 5.56 -6.11 19.63
CA SER A 22 5.50 -7.27 20.53
C SER A 22 4.29 -7.27 21.47
N THR A 23 3.65 -6.11 21.75
CA THR A 23 2.41 -6.05 22.53
C THR A 23 1.26 -6.78 21.82
N LEU A 24 1.35 -6.99 20.51
CA LEU A 24 0.37 -7.75 19.73
C LEU A 24 0.75 -9.23 19.58
N SER A 25 1.75 -9.75 20.31
CA SER A 25 2.15 -11.15 20.22
C SER A 25 0.98 -12.11 20.47
N ASP A 26 0.97 -13.25 19.78
CA ASP A 26 -0.09 -14.27 19.87
C ASP A 26 -1.50 -13.81 19.45
N THR A 27 -1.60 -12.69 18.73
CA THR A 27 -2.89 -12.18 18.20
C THR A 27 -3.04 -12.41 16.70
N ARG A 28 -4.29 -12.36 16.24
CA ARG A 28 -4.62 -12.25 14.81
C ARG A 28 -4.76 -10.78 14.45
N LEU A 29 -4.01 -10.33 13.45
CA LEU A 29 -3.98 -8.93 13.04
C LEU A 29 -4.63 -8.77 11.66
N GLY A 30 -5.76 -8.05 11.61
CA GLY A 30 -6.38 -7.66 10.36
C GLY A 30 -5.67 -6.46 9.74
N ILE A 31 -5.15 -6.62 8.52
CA ILE A 31 -4.39 -5.58 7.81
C ILE A 31 -5.18 -5.17 6.56
N ASP A 32 -5.43 -3.87 6.39
CA ASP A 32 -5.95 -3.34 5.13
C ASP A 32 -4.84 -3.41 4.06
N ALA A 33 -5.03 -4.29 3.09
CA ALA A 33 -4.05 -4.56 2.05
C ALA A 33 -3.77 -3.32 1.18
N ALA A 34 -4.79 -2.53 0.86
CA ALA A 34 -4.61 -1.34 0.01
C ALA A 34 -3.75 -0.29 0.72
N THR A 35 -4.04 -0.04 1.99
CA THR A 35 -3.28 0.89 2.82
C THR A 35 -1.83 0.40 3.01
N TYR A 36 -1.65 -0.89 3.28
CA TYR A 36 -0.32 -1.50 3.42
C TYR A 36 0.53 -1.36 2.14
N PHE A 37 -0.03 -1.66 0.97
CA PHE A 37 0.73 -1.55 -0.29
C PHE A 37 1.01 -0.10 -0.68
N ASN A 38 0.09 0.83 -0.44
CA ASN A 38 0.36 2.24 -0.69
C ASN A 38 1.50 2.74 0.19
N LEU A 39 1.52 2.37 1.49
CA LEU A 39 2.61 2.72 2.39
C LEU A 39 3.95 2.16 1.88
N LEU A 40 3.97 0.90 1.43
CA LEU A 40 5.17 0.24 0.93
C LEU A 40 5.70 0.90 -0.35
N LEU A 41 4.82 1.41 -1.22
CA LEU A 41 5.18 2.08 -2.47
C LEU A 41 5.60 3.54 -2.28
N GLU A 42 5.00 4.26 -1.32
CA GLU A 42 5.16 5.70 -1.18
C GLU A 42 6.22 6.10 -0.15
N THR A 43 6.44 5.27 0.89
CA THR A 43 7.27 5.65 2.04
C THR A 43 8.75 5.31 1.82
N PRO A 44 9.69 6.24 1.98
CA PRO A 44 11.12 5.91 2.05
C PRO A 44 11.42 5.10 3.33
N PRO A 45 12.30 4.07 3.31
CA PRO A 45 13.14 3.59 2.21
C PRO A 45 12.49 2.44 1.39
N THR A 46 11.23 2.09 1.64
CA THR A 46 10.55 1.01 0.92
C THR A 46 10.16 1.40 -0.50
N ARG A 47 10.12 2.69 -0.78
CA ARG A 47 9.97 3.21 -2.12
C ARG A 47 11.17 2.90 -3.01
N GLU A 48 10.92 2.31 -4.19
CA GLU A 48 11.96 2.01 -5.18
C GLU A 48 12.21 3.25 -6.07
N PRO A 49 13.45 3.72 -6.21
CA PRO A 49 13.77 4.81 -7.11
C PRO A 49 13.57 4.35 -8.56
N LEU A 50 13.23 5.29 -9.45
CA LEU A 50 13.13 5.06 -10.90
C LEU A 50 12.10 3.99 -11.34
N LEU A 51 11.15 3.60 -10.48
CA LEU A 51 10.08 2.67 -10.83
C LEU A 51 9.29 3.11 -12.09
N ALA A 52 9.16 4.43 -12.28
CA ALA A 52 8.53 5.01 -13.47
C ALA A 52 9.34 4.85 -14.76
N ALA A 53 10.66 4.66 -14.67
CA ALA A 53 11.55 4.43 -15.80
C ALA A 53 11.64 2.95 -16.17
N THR A 54 11.73 2.05 -15.17
CA THR A 54 11.83 0.59 -15.40
C THR A 54 10.51 -0.03 -15.83
N GLY A 55 9.40 0.43 -15.25
CA GLY A 55 8.08 -0.14 -15.46
C GLY A 55 7.91 -1.53 -14.85
N GLY A 56 6.66 -1.98 -14.77
CA GLY A 56 6.32 -3.27 -14.15
C GLY A 56 6.24 -3.23 -12.62
N PRO A 57 6.09 -4.40 -11.96
CA PRO A 57 6.02 -4.48 -10.51
C PRO A 57 7.38 -4.14 -9.86
N PRO A 58 7.42 -3.48 -8.70
CA PRO A 58 8.66 -3.19 -7.99
C PRO A 58 9.47 -4.46 -7.72
N LEU A 59 10.77 -4.42 -8.01
CA LEU A 59 11.66 -5.58 -7.91
C LEU A 59 11.82 -6.02 -6.45
N ALA A 60 11.88 -5.05 -5.54
CA ALA A 60 12.02 -5.29 -4.11
C ALA A 60 10.70 -5.63 -3.40
N LEU A 61 9.57 -5.68 -4.11
CA LEU A 61 8.25 -5.90 -3.51
C LEU A 61 8.20 -7.23 -2.75
N THR A 62 8.62 -8.31 -3.40
CA THR A 62 8.57 -9.66 -2.83
C THR A 62 9.45 -9.76 -1.59
N THR A 63 10.69 -9.29 -1.66
CA THR A 63 11.65 -9.40 -0.55
C THR A 63 11.21 -8.59 0.67
N LYS A 64 10.59 -7.43 0.45
CA LYS A 64 10.03 -6.57 1.51
C LYS A 64 8.83 -7.22 2.19
N ILE A 65 7.84 -7.68 1.40
CA ILE A 65 6.67 -8.39 1.94
C ILE A 65 7.13 -9.60 2.77
N GLU A 66 8.09 -10.38 2.27
CA GLU A 66 8.61 -11.51 3.02
C GLU A 66 9.35 -11.12 4.30
N ALA A 67 10.05 -9.99 4.32
CA ALA A 67 10.71 -9.50 5.52
C ALA A 67 9.70 -9.06 6.60
N ASP A 68 8.62 -8.40 6.18
CA ASP A 68 7.52 -8.01 7.07
C ASP A 68 6.82 -9.24 7.64
N LEU A 69 6.49 -10.22 6.78
CA LEU A 69 5.89 -11.49 7.21
C LEU A 69 6.78 -12.25 8.20
N ARG A 70 8.09 -12.33 7.96
CA ARG A 70 9.05 -12.94 8.90
C ARG A 70 9.08 -12.19 10.24
N SER A 71 8.93 -10.88 10.24
CA SER A 71 8.91 -10.06 11.46
C SER A 71 7.65 -10.32 12.29
N LEU A 72 6.50 -10.46 11.63
CA LEU A 72 5.23 -10.84 12.28
C LEU A 72 5.27 -12.28 12.82
N GLU A 73 5.84 -13.21 12.04
CA GLU A 73 5.98 -14.61 12.44
C GLU A 73 6.85 -14.78 13.68
N LYS A 74 7.97 -14.04 13.79
CA LYS A 74 8.83 -14.03 14.98
C LYS A 74 8.09 -13.61 16.26
N LEU A 75 7.09 -12.74 16.12
CA LEU A 75 6.25 -12.28 17.23
C LEU A 75 4.99 -13.14 17.42
N ARG A 76 4.86 -14.25 16.69
CA ARG A 76 3.70 -15.15 16.70
C ARG A 76 2.39 -14.42 16.35
N ILE A 77 2.48 -13.37 15.53
CA ILE A 77 1.34 -12.63 15.02
C ILE A 77 0.83 -13.32 13.76
N LYS A 78 -0.46 -13.60 13.69
CA LYS A 78 -1.10 -14.15 12.49
C LYS A 78 -1.72 -13.03 11.65
N PRO A 79 -1.07 -12.56 10.57
CA PRO A 79 -1.65 -11.52 9.71
C PRO A 79 -2.79 -12.08 8.86
N VAL A 80 -3.87 -11.30 8.75
CA VAL A 80 -4.99 -11.53 7.82
C VAL A 80 -5.13 -10.30 6.94
N PHE A 81 -4.77 -10.42 5.67
CA PHE A 81 -4.85 -9.32 4.72
C PHE A 81 -6.27 -9.18 4.16
N VAL A 82 -6.82 -7.98 4.22
CA VAL A 82 -8.16 -7.66 3.73
C VAL A 82 -8.05 -6.81 2.47
N PHE A 83 -8.41 -7.39 1.33
CA PHE A 83 -8.43 -6.69 0.05
C PHE A 83 -9.75 -5.95 -0.15
N PRO A 84 -9.76 -4.71 -0.69
CA PRO A 84 -10.98 -4.02 -1.02
C PRO A 84 -11.73 -4.71 -2.16
N GLY A 85 -13.04 -4.88 -2.04
CA GLY A 85 -13.87 -5.39 -3.13
C GLY A 85 -14.48 -4.26 -3.96
N LEU A 86 -15.79 -4.37 -4.17
CA LEU A 86 -16.55 -3.43 -5.01
C LEU A 86 -16.67 -2.07 -4.32
N LEU A 87 -16.54 -1.00 -5.09
CA LEU A 87 -16.74 0.33 -4.52
C LEU A 87 -18.25 0.61 -4.43
N PRO A 88 -18.79 0.90 -3.23
CA PRO A 88 -20.20 1.20 -3.07
C PRO A 88 -20.49 2.52 -3.77
N ASN A 89 -21.36 2.48 -4.79
CA ASN A 89 -21.86 3.64 -5.52
C ASN A 89 -20.79 4.42 -6.31
N LYS A 90 -20.23 3.82 -7.37
CA LYS A 90 -19.55 4.60 -8.41
C LYS A 90 -20.59 5.24 -9.34
N ARG A 91 -20.93 6.52 -9.10
CA ARG A 91 -21.03 7.43 -10.25
C ARG A 91 -19.65 7.37 -10.89
N VAL A 92 -19.55 6.83 -12.10
CA VAL A 92 -18.30 6.73 -12.87
C VAL A 92 -17.76 8.15 -13.02
N ARG A 93 -16.93 8.59 -12.07
CA ARG A 93 -16.14 9.78 -12.25
C ARG A 93 -15.11 9.41 -13.29
N HIS A 94 -15.33 9.88 -14.52
CA HIS A 94 -14.42 9.78 -15.66
C HIS A 94 -13.11 10.56 -15.43
N HIS A 95 -12.51 10.49 -14.24
CA HIS A 95 -11.25 11.15 -13.90
C HIS A 95 -10.02 10.31 -14.30
N TYR A 96 -10.21 9.02 -14.60
CA TYR A 96 -9.16 8.10 -15.05
C TYR A 96 -8.33 8.58 -16.26
N PRO A 97 -8.93 9.18 -17.32
CA PRO A 97 -8.15 9.63 -18.48
C PRO A 97 -7.19 10.77 -18.15
N HIS A 98 -7.63 11.72 -17.31
CA HIS A 98 -6.85 12.92 -17.02
C HIS A 98 -5.65 12.60 -16.14
N GLU A 99 -5.83 11.81 -15.07
CA GLU A 99 -4.72 11.44 -14.19
C GLU A 99 -3.67 10.60 -14.91
N HIS A 100 -4.10 9.68 -15.78
CA HIS A 100 -3.19 8.87 -16.58
C HIS A 100 -2.42 9.72 -17.61
N MET A 101 -3.07 10.70 -18.23
CA MET A 101 -2.42 11.62 -19.17
C MET A 101 -1.37 12.50 -18.49
N GLU A 102 -1.68 13.03 -17.30
CA GLU A 102 -0.73 13.80 -16.48
C GLU A 102 0.51 12.97 -16.13
N LEU A 103 0.33 11.72 -15.69
CA LEU A 103 1.45 10.81 -15.38
C LEU A 103 2.30 10.51 -16.62
N CYS A 104 1.67 10.36 -17.80
CA CYS A 104 2.42 10.18 -19.05
C CYS A 104 3.24 11.42 -19.43
N ASN A 105 2.70 12.62 -19.20
CA ASN A 105 3.38 13.88 -19.47
C ASN A 105 4.60 14.05 -18.54
N ILE A 106 4.44 13.81 -17.23
CA ILE A 106 5.54 13.85 -16.26
C ILE A 106 6.64 12.87 -16.66
N ARG A 107 6.29 11.65 -17.07
CA ARG A 107 7.28 10.67 -17.52
C ARG A 107 8.00 11.12 -18.78
N ARG A 108 7.30 11.74 -19.74
CA ARG A 108 7.91 12.28 -20.96
C ARG A 108 8.91 13.39 -20.62
N GLU A 109 8.54 14.28 -19.71
CA GLU A 109 9.43 15.35 -19.23
C GLU A 109 10.66 14.79 -18.51
N ALA A 110 10.48 13.78 -17.66
CA ALA A 110 11.59 13.11 -16.97
C ALA A 110 12.61 12.52 -17.95
N TRP A 111 12.13 11.85 -19.02
CA TRP A 111 13.02 11.33 -20.07
C TRP A 111 13.72 12.44 -20.85
N ALA A 112 13.02 13.52 -21.22
CA ALA A 112 13.65 14.66 -21.90
C ALA A 112 14.74 15.33 -21.04
N LYS A 113 14.52 15.42 -19.72
CA LYS A 113 15.52 15.91 -18.76
C LYS A 113 16.73 14.98 -18.64
N TYR A 114 16.49 13.67 -18.64
CA TYR A 114 17.54 12.67 -18.66
C TYR A 114 18.40 12.77 -19.93
N GLU A 115 17.78 12.90 -21.11
CA GLU A 115 18.46 13.11 -22.39
C GLU A 115 19.30 14.40 -22.40
N SER A 116 18.86 15.43 -21.69
CA SER A 116 19.59 16.70 -21.52
C SER A 116 20.73 16.66 -20.49
N GLN A 117 21.11 15.47 -19.99
CA GLN A 117 22.13 15.26 -18.94
C GLN A 117 21.79 15.89 -17.57
N GLN A 118 20.51 16.16 -17.30
CA GLN A 118 20.02 16.69 -16.02
C GLN A 118 19.50 15.54 -15.13
N GLU A 119 20.40 14.66 -14.70
CA GLU A 119 20.07 13.41 -14.01
C GLU A 119 19.31 13.62 -12.70
N GLU A 120 19.70 14.60 -11.88
CA GLU A 120 19.08 14.87 -10.58
C GLU A 120 17.62 15.33 -10.74
N GLN A 121 17.36 16.22 -11.71
CA GLN A 121 16.00 16.69 -12.00
C GLN A 121 15.13 15.58 -12.60
N ALA A 122 15.70 14.75 -13.48
CA ALA A 122 15.00 13.60 -14.04
C ALA A 122 14.61 12.60 -12.95
N THR A 123 15.53 12.31 -12.02
CA THR A 123 15.29 11.41 -10.88
C THR A 123 14.17 11.97 -10.00
N ALA A 124 14.21 13.25 -9.65
CA ALA A 124 13.15 13.90 -8.86
C ALA A 124 11.77 13.79 -9.54
N LEU A 125 11.70 13.91 -10.87
CA LEU A 125 10.45 13.75 -11.63
C LEU A 125 9.96 12.30 -11.65
N PHE A 126 10.84 11.33 -11.88
CA PHE A 126 10.51 9.90 -11.76
C PHE A 126 10.07 9.54 -10.34
N GLU A 127 10.54 10.30 -9.36
CA GLU A 127 10.20 10.13 -7.96
C GLU A 127 8.95 10.93 -7.52
N SER A 128 8.43 11.84 -8.32
CA SER A 128 7.37 12.75 -7.85
C SER A 128 6.01 12.05 -7.66
N ARG A 129 5.74 10.94 -8.37
CA ARG A 129 4.46 10.21 -8.29
C ARG A 129 4.59 8.71 -8.50
N GLY A 130 3.80 7.95 -7.73
CA GLY A 130 3.66 6.50 -7.90
C GLY A 130 3.01 6.16 -9.25
N CYS A 131 3.79 5.57 -10.15
CA CYS A 131 3.30 5.10 -11.45
C CYS A 131 2.52 3.77 -11.37
N VAL A 132 2.58 3.09 -10.23
CA VAL A 132 1.99 1.77 -10.02
C VAL A 132 0.77 1.90 -9.12
N HIS A 133 -0.38 1.47 -9.63
CA HIS A 133 -1.56 1.35 -8.79
C HIS A 133 -1.47 0.04 -7.99
N HIS A 134 -1.91 0.06 -6.73
CA HIS A 134 -1.98 -1.17 -5.92
C HIS A 134 -2.68 -2.35 -6.61
N TRP A 135 -3.67 -2.10 -7.50
CA TRP A 135 -4.40 -3.14 -8.22
C TRP A 135 -3.51 -3.93 -9.18
N ASP A 136 -2.50 -3.27 -9.78
CA ASP A 136 -1.58 -3.90 -10.72
C ASP A 136 -0.67 -4.92 -10.01
N LEU A 137 -0.47 -4.75 -8.70
CA LEU A 137 0.38 -5.61 -7.88
C LEU A 137 -0.35 -6.82 -7.32
N TRP A 138 -1.67 -6.84 -7.34
CA TRP A 138 -2.47 -7.88 -6.69
C TRP A 138 -2.12 -9.29 -7.15
N ARG A 139 -1.93 -9.50 -8.45
CA ARG A 139 -1.59 -10.84 -8.98
C ARG A 139 -0.28 -11.35 -8.41
N THR A 140 0.74 -10.48 -8.35
CA THR A 140 2.05 -10.80 -7.79
C THR A 140 1.94 -11.08 -6.29
N VAL A 141 1.24 -10.22 -5.56
CA VAL A 141 1.02 -10.35 -4.11
C VAL A 141 0.26 -11.64 -3.76
N LEU A 142 -0.86 -11.90 -4.41
CA LEU A 142 -1.68 -13.09 -4.14
C LEU A 142 -0.88 -14.37 -4.41
N ARG A 143 0.00 -14.37 -5.41
CA ARG A 143 0.92 -15.48 -5.67
C ARG A 143 1.88 -15.70 -4.50
N ILE A 144 2.46 -14.63 -3.94
CA ILE A 144 3.33 -14.70 -2.75
C ILE A 144 2.57 -15.25 -1.55
N PHE A 145 1.37 -14.72 -1.29
CA PHE A 145 0.53 -15.15 -0.17
C PHE A 145 0.15 -16.62 -0.27
N ARG A 146 -0.18 -17.10 -1.47
CA ARG A 146 -0.47 -18.52 -1.70
C ARG A 146 0.76 -19.40 -1.46
N HIS A 147 1.95 -18.94 -1.84
CA HIS A 147 3.20 -19.71 -1.67
C HIS A 147 3.68 -19.76 -0.21
N ARG A 148 3.35 -18.73 0.58
CA ARG A 148 3.67 -18.63 2.01
C ARG A 148 2.50 -19.03 2.93
N ASN A 149 1.39 -19.48 2.36
CA ASN A 149 0.16 -19.84 3.07
C ASN A 149 -0.35 -18.74 4.01
N VAL A 150 -0.29 -17.48 3.56
CA VAL A 150 -0.76 -16.30 4.29
C VAL A 150 -2.28 -16.18 4.14
N GLU A 151 -2.99 -15.96 5.25
CA GLU A 151 -4.43 -15.76 5.25
C GLU A 151 -4.79 -14.41 4.61
N PHE A 152 -5.75 -14.44 3.67
CA PHE A 152 -6.32 -13.23 3.10
C PHE A 152 -7.81 -13.40 2.82
N ILE A 153 -8.53 -12.29 2.84
CA ILE A 153 -9.95 -12.21 2.45
C ILE A 153 -10.16 -11.03 1.51
N VAL A 154 -11.17 -11.14 0.64
CA VAL A 154 -11.64 -10.01 -0.17
C VAL A 154 -12.92 -9.49 0.47
N ALA A 155 -12.91 -8.23 0.90
CA ALA A 155 -14.09 -7.58 1.43
C ALA A 155 -15.16 -7.47 0.32
N PRO A 156 -16.47 -7.56 0.63
CA PRO A 156 -17.50 -7.36 -0.38
C PRO A 156 -17.44 -5.93 -0.96
N TYR A 157 -17.11 -4.96 -0.11
CA TYR A 157 -16.97 -3.56 -0.48
C TYR A 157 -15.66 -2.96 0.04
N LEU A 158 -15.73 -2.20 1.13
CA LEU A 158 -14.60 -1.46 1.67
C LEU A 158 -13.76 -2.32 2.62
N ALA A 159 -12.45 -2.39 2.40
CA ALA A 159 -11.53 -3.16 3.24
C ALA A 159 -11.55 -2.72 4.71
N TRP A 160 -11.49 -1.41 4.98
CA TRP A 160 -11.52 -0.87 6.34
C TRP A 160 -12.79 -1.22 7.11
N ALA A 161 -13.95 -1.25 6.45
CA ALA A 161 -15.21 -1.62 7.08
C ALA A 161 -15.20 -3.10 7.47
N GLN A 162 -14.62 -3.94 6.62
CA GLN A 162 -14.43 -5.37 6.91
C GLN A 162 -13.41 -5.60 8.03
N VAL A 163 -12.28 -4.88 8.05
CA VAL A 163 -11.29 -4.96 9.14
C VAL A 163 -11.92 -4.53 10.48
N SER A 164 -12.68 -3.44 10.51
CA SER A 164 -13.38 -2.97 11.70
C SER A 164 -14.39 -4.01 12.21
N ARG A 165 -15.17 -4.61 11.31
CA ARG A 165 -16.06 -5.74 11.65
C ARG A 165 -15.27 -6.92 12.21
N SER A 166 -14.16 -7.31 11.59
CA SER A 166 -13.36 -8.44 12.06
C SER A 166 -12.78 -8.24 13.45
N CYS A 167 -12.37 -7.00 13.76
CA CYS A 167 -11.92 -6.60 15.09
C CYS A 167 -13.06 -6.70 16.12
N ALA A 168 -14.25 -6.16 15.80
CA ALA A 168 -15.40 -6.13 16.71
C ALA A 168 -15.96 -7.53 17.04
N TYR A 169 -15.93 -8.46 16.08
CA TYR A 169 -16.49 -9.81 16.24
C TYR A 169 -15.46 -10.88 16.60
N ASN A 170 -14.21 -10.48 16.88
CA ASN A 170 -13.11 -11.36 17.29
C ASN A 170 -13.06 -12.64 16.43
N LEU A 171 -12.94 -12.45 15.11
CA LEU A 171 -13.15 -13.50 14.11
C LEU A 171 -12.31 -14.76 14.45
N ARG A 172 -12.98 -15.76 15.01
CA ARG A 172 -12.56 -17.17 14.95
C ARG A 172 -12.95 -17.68 13.55
N ALA A 173 -12.15 -17.33 12.55
CA ALA A 173 -12.03 -18.15 11.34
C ALA A 173 -11.05 -19.29 11.60
#